data_AF-A0A2K3KM60-F1
#
_entry.id   AF-A0A2K3KM60-F1
#
_cell.length_a   1.000
_cell.length_b   1.000
_cell.length_c   1.000
_cell.angle_alpha   90.00
_cell.angle_beta   90.00
_cell.angle_gamma   90.00
#
_symmetry.space_group_name_H-M   'P 1'
#
loop_
_entity.id
_entity.type
_entity.pdbx_description
1 polymer ?
#
loop_
_entity_poly.entity_id
_entity_poly.type
_entity_poly.pdbx_seq_one_letter_code
_entity_poly.pdbx_strand_id
1 'polypeptide(L)'
;GSNLSAYPYERIVANINLMTDFGVCNSAIASLFQRCQPIFGSTDLIKLLEEVKGLGYDPSTTTFGTALMAKMNIKLWNRKVDTFKKWGWSDEVVSRAFRSHPAVMLVSIVWRKGSFQGH
;
A
#
# COMPACT_ATOMS: atom_id res chain seq x y z
N GLY A 1 14.38 -9.84 1.62
CA GLY A 1 14.42 -8.71 0.68
C GLY A 1 14.37 -9.27 -0.71
N SER A 2 13.40 -8.86 -1.51
CA SER A 2 13.26 -9.29 -2.90
C SER A 2 14.16 -8.41 -3.75
N ASN A 3 15.15 -8.99 -4.41
CA ASN A 3 16.08 -8.26 -5.27
C ASN A 3 15.39 -7.90 -6.60
N LEU A 4 15.47 -6.64 -7.04
CA LEU A 4 14.97 -6.19 -8.35
C LEU A 4 15.54 -7.02 -9.51
N SER A 5 16.74 -7.59 -9.35
CA SER A 5 17.34 -8.49 -10.34
C SER A 5 16.53 -9.76 -10.63
N ALA A 6 15.50 -10.06 -9.84
CA ALA A 6 14.58 -11.17 -10.08
C ALA A 6 13.54 -10.88 -11.18
N TYR A 7 13.44 -9.63 -11.65
CA TYR A 7 12.45 -9.22 -12.64
C TYR A 7 13.12 -8.73 -13.93
N PRO A 8 12.49 -8.92 -15.11
CA PRO A 8 13.00 -8.37 -16.36
C PRO A 8 13.16 -6.86 -16.29
N TYR A 9 14.29 -6.34 -16.78
CA TYR A 9 14.59 -4.90 -16.78
C TYR A 9 13.48 -4.07 -17.44
N GLU A 10 13.00 -4.50 -18.61
CA GLU A 10 11.91 -3.84 -19.35
C GLU A 10 10.64 -3.70 -18.50
N ARG A 11 10.34 -4.71 -17.66
CA ARG A 11 9.17 -4.66 -16.78
C ARG A 11 9.35 -3.62 -15.67
N ILE A 12 10.54 -3.56 -15.09
CA ILE A 12 10.87 -2.57 -14.06
C ILE A 12 10.71 -1.17 -14.63
N VAL A 13 11.29 -0.91 -15.81
CA VAL A 13 11.18 0.39 -16.49
C VAL A 13 9.74 0.72 -16.82
N ALA A 14 8.99 -0.21 -17.42
CA ALA A 14 7.58 0.00 -17.74
C ALA A 14 6.75 0.35 -16.49
N ASN A 15 6.99 -0.31 -15.36
CA ASN A 15 6.29 -0.03 -14.12
C ASN A 15 6.69 1.30 -13.47
N ILE A 16 7.94 1.74 -13.60
CA ILE A 16 8.39 3.08 -13.18
C ILE A 16 7.70 4.16 -14.01
N ASN A 17 7.67 3.99 -15.33
CA ASN A 17 6.99 4.90 -16.24
C ASN A 17 5.50 4.96 -15.93
N LEU A 18 4.85 3.80 -15.76
CA LEU A 18 3.44 3.71 -15.38
C LEU A 18 3.14 4.48 -14.09
N MET A 19 3.96 4.33 -13.05
CA MET A 19 3.79 5.09 -11.80
C MET A 19 3.94 6.60 -12.02
N THR A 20 4.92 6.99 -12.83
CA THR A 20 5.18 8.40 -13.16
C THR A 20 4.00 9.00 -13.92
N ASP A 21 3.52 8.32 -14.96
CA ASP A 21 2.38 8.73 -15.79
C ASP A 21 1.07 8.76 -15.00
N PHE A 22 0.92 7.87 -14.01
CA PHE A 22 -0.22 7.87 -13.08
C PHE A 22 -0.17 9.03 -12.06
N GLY A 23 0.95 9.77 -12.02
CA GLY A 23 1.15 10.92 -11.12
C GLY A 23 1.71 10.55 -9.75
N VAL A 24 2.29 9.36 -9.59
CA VAL A 24 2.96 8.97 -8.34
C VAL A 24 4.20 9.82 -8.13
N CYS A 25 4.31 10.51 -7.01
CA CYS A 25 5.44 11.40 -6.77
C CYS A 25 6.78 10.63 -6.60
N ASN A 26 7.88 11.25 -7.02
CA ASN A 26 9.22 10.63 -6.98
C ASN A 26 9.61 10.17 -5.57
N SER A 27 9.22 10.89 -4.52
CA SER A 27 9.47 10.49 -3.13
C SER A 27 8.72 9.21 -2.73
N ALA A 28 7.51 9.00 -3.26
CA ALA A 28 6.77 7.75 -3.05
C ALA A 28 7.43 6.60 -3.81
N ILE A 29 7.84 6.82 -5.07
CA ILE A 29 8.56 5.83 -5.88
C ILE A 29 9.88 5.43 -5.20
N ALA A 30 10.67 6.40 -4.72
CA ALA A 30 11.91 6.14 -3.99
C ALA A 30 11.67 5.32 -2.71
N SER A 31 10.60 5.62 -1.97
CA SER A 31 10.23 4.87 -0.76
C SER A 31 9.82 3.42 -1.07
N LEU A 32 9.09 3.21 -2.17
CA LEU A 32 8.73 1.88 -2.68
C LEU A 32 9.98 1.11 -3.11
N PHE A 33 10.94 1.76 -3.75
CA PHE A 33 12.20 1.14 -4.14
C PHE A 33 12.97 0.61 -2.92
N GLN A 34 13.00 1.37 -1.82
CA GLN A 34 13.71 0.97 -0.62
C GLN A 34 13.02 -0.14 0.18
N ARG A 35 11.67 -0.16 0.18
CA ARG A 35 10.89 -0.96 1.15
C ARG A 35 9.96 -1.99 0.52
N CYS A 36 9.69 -1.89 -0.78
CA CYS A 36 8.69 -2.71 -1.48
C CYS A 36 9.11 -3.03 -2.93
N GLN A 37 10.34 -3.49 -3.13
CA GLN A 37 10.90 -3.82 -4.46
C GLN A 37 10.01 -4.73 -5.35
N PRO A 38 9.21 -5.69 -4.84
CA PRO A 38 8.30 -6.49 -5.69
C PRO A 38 7.31 -5.68 -6.53
N ILE A 39 6.95 -4.46 -6.11
CA ILE A 39 5.94 -3.66 -6.83
C ILE A 39 6.38 -3.33 -8.26
N PHE A 40 7.69 -3.14 -8.47
CA PHE A 40 8.28 -2.87 -9.78
C PHE A 40 8.30 -4.08 -10.71
N GLY A 41 8.12 -5.29 -10.18
CA GLY A 41 7.99 -6.53 -10.96
C GLY A 41 6.55 -6.97 -11.20
N SER A 42 5.56 -6.24 -10.67
CA SER A 42 4.15 -6.62 -10.72
C SER A 42 3.59 -6.60 -12.15
N THR A 43 2.76 -7.59 -12.48
CA THR A 43 1.97 -7.61 -13.73
C THR A 43 0.66 -6.83 -13.61
N ASP A 44 0.19 -6.62 -12.38
CA ASP A 44 -1.12 -6.02 -12.08
C ASP A 44 -0.98 -4.64 -11.41
N LEU A 45 0.13 -3.94 -11.67
CA LEU A 45 0.44 -2.67 -11.01
C LEU A 45 -0.66 -1.63 -11.24
N ILE A 46 -1.20 -1.52 -12.46
CA ILE A 46 -2.26 -0.55 -12.77
C ILE A 46 -3.50 -0.76 -11.89
N LYS A 47 -3.91 -2.01 -11.69
CA LYS A 47 -5.06 -2.35 -10.84
C LYS A 47 -4.83 -1.91 -9.40
N LEU A 48 -3.61 -2.11 -8.89
CA LEU A 48 -3.22 -1.69 -7.55
C LEU A 48 -3.23 -0.15 -7.42
N LEU A 49 -2.73 0.57 -8.42
CA LEU A 49 -2.74 2.04 -8.48
C LEU A 49 -4.18 2.58 -8.47
N GLU A 50 -5.06 2.02 -9.29
CA GLU A 50 -6.47 2.38 -9.37
C GLU A 50 -7.22 2.08 -8.07
N GLU A 51 -6.97 0.92 -7.44
CA GLU A 51 -7.59 0.56 -6.16
C GLU A 51 -7.20 1.56 -5.07
N VAL A 52 -5.91 1.88 -4.94
CA VAL A 52 -5.44 2.85 -3.94
C VAL A 52 -5.99 4.25 -4.23
N LYS A 53 -6.05 4.67 -5.49
CA LYS A 53 -6.69 5.94 -5.87
C LYS A 53 -8.18 5.96 -5.54
N GLY A 54 -8.90 4.86 -5.79
CA GLY A 54 -10.33 4.70 -5.46
C GLY A 54 -10.63 4.75 -3.96
N LEU A 55 -9.66 4.38 -3.11
CA LEU A 55 -9.74 4.57 -1.66
C LEU A 55 -9.58 6.04 -1.23
N GLY A 56 -9.31 6.94 -2.18
CA GLY A 56 -9.24 8.38 -1.99
C GLY A 56 -7.87 8.92 -1.62
N TYR A 57 -6.81 8.16 -1.87
CA TYR A 57 -5.44 8.65 -1.78
C TYR A 57 -5.05 9.41 -3.04
N ASP A 58 -4.39 10.54 -2.87
CA ASP A 58 -3.83 11.33 -3.97
C ASP A 58 -2.47 10.76 -4.41
N PRO A 59 -2.31 10.31 -5.68
CA PRO A 59 -1.04 9.81 -6.22
C PRO A 59 0.18 10.71 -5.98
N SER A 60 -0.03 12.03 -5.93
CA SER A 60 1.05 13.00 -5.73
C SER A 60 1.64 13.00 -4.31
N THR A 61 1.06 12.23 -3.37
CA THR A 61 1.46 12.22 -1.95
C THR A 61 2.30 11.01 -1.58
N THR A 62 3.18 11.16 -0.59
CA THR A 62 3.95 10.04 -0.02
C THR A 62 3.05 9.00 0.68
N THR A 63 1.88 9.43 1.16
CA THR A 63 0.85 8.56 1.73
C THR A 63 0.35 7.54 0.72
N PHE A 64 0.26 7.90 -0.57
CA PHE A 64 -0.09 6.96 -1.65
C PHE A 64 0.91 5.81 -1.75
N GLY A 65 2.21 6.10 -1.74
CA GLY A 65 3.26 5.06 -1.70
C GLY A 65 3.16 4.15 -0.48
N THR A 66 2.78 4.70 0.67
CA THR A 66 2.55 3.92 1.90
C THR A 66 1.35 2.98 1.75
N ALA A 67 0.26 3.46 1.15
CA ALA A 67 -0.93 2.66 0.89
C ALA A 67 -0.66 1.53 -0.14
N LEU A 68 0.11 1.81 -1.20
CA LEU A 68 0.55 0.80 -2.17
C LEU A 68 1.35 -0.31 -1.50
N MET A 69 2.31 0.05 -0.64
CA MET A 69 3.12 -0.92 0.10
C MET A 69 2.27 -1.82 1.00
N ALA A 70 1.26 -1.24 1.66
CA ALA A 70 0.33 -1.99 2.52
C ALA A 70 -0.50 -2.99 1.72
N LYS A 71 -1.01 -2.59 0.55
CA LYS A 71 -1.84 -3.43 -0.31
C LYS A 71 -1.04 -4.50 -1.06
N MET A 72 0.19 -4.20 -1.46
CA MET A 72 1.08 -5.15 -2.16
C MET A 72 1.38 -6.39 -1.28
N ASN A 73 1.47 -6.22 0.04
CA ASN A 73 1.64 -7.33 0.96
C ASN A 73 0.29 -7.99 1.30
N ILE A 74 -0.32 -8.67 0.32
CA ILE A 74 -1.65 -9.30 0.43
C ILE A 74 -1.76 -10.23 1.65
N LYS A 75 -0.71 -11.01 1.97
CA LYS A 75 -0.72 -11.90 3.15
C LYS A 75 -0.83 -11.12 4.46
N LEU A 76 -0.03 -10.06 4.60
CA LEU A 76 -0.09 -9.20 5.78
C LEU A 76 -1.42 -8.43 5.85
N TRP A 77 -1.87 -7.91 4.71
CA TRP A 77 -3.15 -7.24 4.55
C TRP A 77 -4.31 -8.11 5.03
N ASN A 78 -4.46 -9.32 4.47
CA ASN A 78 -5.54 -10.23 4.82
C ASN A 78 -5.48 -10.60 6.31
N ARG A 79 -4.29 -10.92 6.84
CA ARG A 79 -4.12 -11.23 8.28
C ARG A 79 -4.53 -10.06 9.18
N LYS A 80 -4.25 -8.81 8.77
CA LYS A 80 -4.63 -7.62 9.52
C LYS A 80 -6.14 -7.40 9.48
N VAL A 81 -6.74 -7.47 8.30
CA VAL A 81 -8.20 -7.39 8.11
C VAL A 81 -8.90 -8.45 8.97
N ASP A 82 -8.45 -9.71 8.94
CA ASP A 82 -9.00 -10.79 9.75
C ASP A 82 -8.89 -10.52 11.25
N THR A 83 -7.75 -9.93 11.69
CA THR A 83 -7.56 -9.56 13.10
C THR A 83 -8.52 -8.46 13.53
N PHE A 84 -8.73 -7.44 12.69
CA PHE A 84 -9.70 -6.38 12.98
C PHE A 84 -11.14 -6.91 13.02
N LYS A 85 -11.50 -7.81 12.09
CA LYS A 85 -12.82 -8.49 12.10
C LYS A 85 -13.03 -9.30 13.37
N LYS A 86 -12.02 -10.06 13.84
CA LYS A 86 -12.08 -10.78 15.13
C LYS A 86 -12.30 -9.86 16.33
N TRP A 87 -11.96 -8.58 16.23
CA TRP A 87 -12.20 -7.58 17.28
C TRP A 87 -13.50 -6.79 17.10
N GLY A 88 -14.37 -7.24 16.20
CA GLY A 88 -15.68 -6.64 15.95
C GLY A 88 -15.61 -5.31 15.20
N TRP A 89 -14.59 -5.10 14.38
CA TRP A 89 -14.58 -3.99 13.41
C TRP A 89 -15.34 -4.40 12.16
N SER A 90 -16.20 -3.51 11.64
CA SER A 90 -16.84 -3.71 10.34
C SER A 90 -15.88 -3.37 9.20
N ASP A 91 -16.20 -3.81 7.98
CA ASP A 91 -15.41 -3.49 6.78
C ASP A 91 -15.32 -1.98 6.54
N GLU A 92 -16.37 -1.21 6.86
CA GLU A 92 -16.32 0.25 6.74
C GLU A 92 -15.33 0.88 7.72
N VAL A 93 -15.24 0.37 8.96
CA VAL A 93 -14.31 0.90 9.97
C VAL A 93 -12.87 0.57 9.60
N VAL A 94 -12.62 -0.66 9.10
CA VAL A 94 -11.29 -1.06 8.61
C VAL A 94 -10.87 -0.20 7.43
N SER A 95 -11.77 0.04 6.47
CA SER A 95 -11.52 0.90 5.31
C SER A 95 -11.21 2.35 5.73
N ARG A 96 -12.01 2.91 6.65
CA ARG A 96 -11.80 4.26 7.18
C ARG A 96 -10.46 4.40 7.89
N ALA A 97 -10.14 3.47 8.79
CA ALA A 97 -8.87 3.49 9.51
C ALA A 97 -7.67 3.34 8.57
N PHE A 98 -7.80 2.48 7.55
CA PHE A 98 -6.80 2.40 6.50
C PHE A 98 -6.63 3.74 5.82
N ARG A 99 -7.71 4.34 5.29
CA ARG A 99 -7.70 5.64 4.59
C ARG A 99 -7.05 6.76 5.41
N SER A 100 -7.33 6.81 6.70
CA SER A 100 -6.72 7.81 7.59
C SER A 100 -5.24 7.50 7.88
N HIS A 101 -4.88 6.23 8.08
CA HIS A 101 -3.56 5.84 8.55
C HIS A 101 -3.09 4.52 7.88
N PRO A 102 -2.61 4.54 6.63
CA PRO A 102 -2.23 3.33 5.91
C PRO A 102 -1.12 2.52 6.61
N ALA A 103 -0.28 3.19 7.40
CA ALA A 103 0.78 2.56 8.19
C ALA A 103 0.26 1.55 9.23
N VAL A 104 -1.01 1.64 9.66
CA VAL A 104 -1.66 0.67 10.57
C VAL A 104 -1.63 -0.75 9.99
N MET A 105 -1.62 -0.86 8.66
CA MET A 105 -1.54 -2.14 7.94
C MET A 105 -0.09 -2.64 7.76
N LEU A 106 0.91 -1.78 7.97
CA LEU A 106 2.33 -2.09 7.80
C LEU A 106 3.02 -2.50 9.11
N VAL A 107 2.54 -2.03 10.26
CA VAL A 107 3.10 -2.37 11.57
C VAL A 107 2.68 -3.77 12.01
N SER A 108 3.53 -4.54 12.69
CA SER A 108 3.12 -5.84 13.28
C SER A 108 2.24 -5.67 14.53
N ILE A 109 2.31 -4.53 15.21
CA ILE A 109 1.44 -4.19 16.35
C ILE A 109 0.05 -3.82 15.82
N VAL A 110 -0.99 -4.48 16.32
CA VAL A 110 -2.39 -4.23 15.95
C VAL A 110 -3.01 -3.40 17.09
N TRP A 111 -3.48 -2.19 16.79
CA TRP A 111 -4.13 -1.30 17.75
C TRP A 111 -5.50 -1.84 18.14
N ARG A 112 -5.76 -2.09 19.44
CA ARG A 112 -7.07 -2.58 19.91
C ARG A 112 -8.15 -1.50 19.75
N LYS A 113 -9.41 -1.95 19.65
CA LYS A 113 -10.59 -1.09 19.74
C LYS A 113 -10.49 -0.24 21.03
N GLY A 114 -10.37 1.08 20.88
CA GLY A 114 -10.19 2.05 21.99
C GLY A 114 -8.92 2.92 21.88
N SER A 115 -7.94 2.54 21.05
CA SER A 115 -6.69 3.30 20.86
C SER A 115 -6.79 4.47 19.87
N PHE A 116 -7.89 4.55 19.11
CA PHE A 116 -8.15 5.63 18.15
C PHE A 116 -8.94 6.75 18.84
N GLN A 117 -8.25 7.58 19.62
CA GLN A 117 -8.76 8.91 19.97
C GLN A 117 -8.31 9.85 18.86
N GLY A 118 -9.26 10.23 18.00
CA GLY A 118 -9.02 11.20 16.95
C GLY A 118 -8.88 12.60 17.53
N HIS A 119 -7.82 13.29 17.12
CA HIS A 119 -7.81 14.74 16.94
C HIS A 119 -7.92 15.03 15.45
#